data_AF-A0A6S7J8N7-F1
#
_entry.id   AF-A0A6S7J8N7-F1
#
_cell.length_a   1.000
_cell.length_b   1.000
_cell.length_c   1.000
_cell.angle_alpha   90.00
_cell.angle_beta   90.00
_cell.angle_gamma   90.00
#
_symmetry.space_group_name_H-M   'P 1'
#
loop_
_entity.id
_entity.type
_entity.pdbx_description
1 polymer ?
#
loop_
_entity_poly.entity_id
_entity_poly.type
_entity_poly.pdbx_seq_one_letter_code
_entity_poly.pdbx_strand_id
1 'polypeptide(L)'
;MKSELLVTETKKKDVVIVWNEKNDLIMLREVAADGLLQHKAGSRERGAGWQAVANNLSSSLTSGSEVTSRAVRDHFTIIAKRHQAKVAKEKRGTGLRGKELTEREALLEELVDIRDETEKRVEEEAD
;
A
#
# COMPACT_ATOMS: atom_id res chain seq x y z
N MET A 1 12.67 48.49 22.93
CA MET A 1 13.19 47.13 23.17
C MET A 1 12.45 46.20 22.24
N LYS A 2 13.12 45.63 21.22
CA LYS A 2 12.51 44.67 20.31
C LYS A 2 12.77 43.27 20.89
N SER A 3 11.71 42.59 21.30
CA SER A 3 11.74 41.21 21.75
C SER A 3 11.79 40.29 20.53
N GLU A 4 12.92 39.62 20.36
CA GLU A 4 13.15 38.63 19.31
C GLU A 4 12.69 37.26 19.84
N LEU A 5 11.54 36.79 19.36
CA LEU A 5 11.07 35.42 19.60
C LEU A 5 11.97 34.48 18.79
N LEU A 6 12.88 33.77 19.45
CA LEU A 6 13.49 32.57 18.87
C LEU A 6 12.40 31.50 18.73
N VAL A 7 11.86 31.34 17.53
CA VAL A 7 11.17 30.11 17.13
C VAL A 7 12.25 29.06 16.91
N THR A 8 12.44 28.18 17.88
CA THR A 8 13.28 27.00 17.71
C THR A 8 12.50 25.99 16.87
N GLU A 9 12.76 25.96 15.56
CA GLU A 9 12.34 24.84 14.71
C GLU A 9 13.06 23.57 15.19
N THR A 10 12.36 22.77 15.98
CA THR A 10 12.77 21.40 16.27
C THR A 10 12.60 20.57 15.01
N LYS A 11 13.71 20.24 14.33
CA LYS A 11 13.73 19.26 13.23
C LYS A 11 13.00 17.99 13.71
N LYS A 12 11.84 17.69 13.12
CA LYS A 12 11.17 16.40 13.31
C LYS A 12 12.16 15.31 12.90
N LYS A 13 12.39 14.34 13.78
CA LYS A 13 13.12 13.11 13.44
C LYS A 13 12.27 12.35 12.43
N ASP A 14 12.82 12.01 11.26
CA ASP A 14 12.18 11.12 10.31
C ASP A 14 12.00 9.74 10.96
N VAL A 15 10.80 9.48 11.49
CA VAL A 15 10.47 8.16 12.02
C VAL A 15 10.03 7.29 10.85
N VAL A 16 10.95 6.47 10.34
CA VAL A 16 10.68 5.51 9.26
C VAL A 16 9.64 4.48 9.73
N ILE A 17 8.60 4.26 8.91
CA ILE A 17 7.60 3.22 9.15
C ILE A 17 8.25 1.85 9.26
N VAL A 18 7.84 1.08 10.26
CA VAL A 18 8.22 -0.33 10.40
C VAL A 18 7.16 -1.19 9.72
N TRP A 19 7.49 -1.81 8.59
CA TRP A 19 6.60 -2.74 7.91
C TRP A 19 6.59 -4.10 8.60
N ASN A 20 5.40 -4.60 8.91
CA ASN A 20 5.15 -5.90 9.53
C ASN A 20 3.72 -6.33 9.18
N GLU A 21 3.32 -7.56 9.50
CA GLU A 21 2.00 -8.08 9.10
C GLU A 21 0.82 -7.22 9.56
N LYS A 22 0.90 -6.66 10.77
CA LYS A 22 -0.16 -5.76 11.29
C LYS A 22 -0.26 -4.48 10.47
N ASN A 23 0.88 -3.84 10.22
CA ASN A 23 0.93 -2.59 9.46
C ASN A 23 0.63 -2.81 7.97
N ASP A 24 0.99 -3.96 7.42
CA ASP A 24 0.58 -4.41 6.09
C ASP A 24 -0.94 -4.51 6.02
N LEU A 25 -1.59 -5.16 7.01
CA LEU A 25 -3.04 -5.34 7.01
C LEU A 25 -3.79 -4.00 7.12
N ILE A 26 -3.32 -3.07 7.96
CA ILE A 26 -3.88 -1.71 8.04
C ILE A 26 -3.75 -1.03 6.67
N MET A 27 -2.55 -1.06 6.07
CA MET A 27 -2.31 -0.47 4.76
C MET A 27 -3.23 -1.06 3.68
N LEU A 28 -3.38 -2.39 3.62
CA LEU A 28 -4.23 -3.05 2.63
C LEU A 28 -5.71 -2.69 2.82
N ARG A 29 -6.19 -2.58 4.06
CA ARG A 29 -7.57 -2.14 4.33
C ARG A 29 -7.82 -0.70 3.88
N GLU A 30 -6.87 0.20 4.10
CA GLU A 30 -6.97 1.58 3.61
C GLU A 30 -6.97 1.63 2.07
N VAL A 31 -6.13 0.82 1.41
CA VAL A 31 -6.15 0.70 -0.07
C VAL A 31 -7.49 0.19 -0.58
N ALA A 32 -8.07 -0.80 0.10
CA ALA A 32 -9.38 -1.33 -0.24
C ALA A 32 -10.50 -0.30 -0.04
N ALA A 33 -10.47 0.42 1.09
CA ALA A 33 -11.47 1.43 1.44
C ALA A 33 -11.45 2.63 0.48
N ASP A 34 -10.26 3.05 0.03
CA ASP A 34 -10.14 4.14 -0.94
C ASP A 34 -10.55 3.71 -2.35
N GLY A 35 -10.37 2.44 -2.70
CA GLY A 35 -10.73 1.90 -4.01
C GLY A 35 -9.78 2.30 -5.14
N LEU A 36 -8.62 2.90 -4.82
CA LEU A 36 -7.68 3.46 -5.80
C LEU A 36 -7.28 2.50 -6.92
N LEU A 37 -7.29 1.19 -6.68
CA LEU A 37 -6.87 0.19 -7.67
C LEU A 37 -7.89 0.01 -8.81
N GLN A 38 -9.12 0.48 -8.64
CA GLN A 38 -10.16 0.52 -9.69
C GLN A 38 -9.91 1.62 -10.73
N HIS A 39 -8.93 2.49 -10.49
CA HIS A 39 -8.53 3.53 -11.42
C HIS A 39 -7.29 3.12 -12.23
N LYS A 40 -7.19 3.65 -13.45
CA LYS A 40 -6.04 3.42 -14.34
C LYS A 40 -4.71 3.76 -13.64
N ALA A 41 -3.70 2.91 -13.81
CA ALA A 41 -2.35 3.20 -13.35
C ALA A 41 -1.83 4.52 -13.95
N GLY A 42 -1.26 5.39 -13.11
CA GLY A 42 -0.77 6.71 -13.52
C GLY A 42 -1.85 7.79 -13.66
N SER A 43 -3.14 7.47 -13.46
CA SER A 43 -4.21 8.48 -13.39
C SER A 43 -4.05 9.39 -12.17
N ARG A 44 -4.67 10.57 -12.25
CA ARG A 44 -4.69 11.55 -11.16
C ARG A 44 -5.44 10.99 -9.95
N GLU A 45 -6.54 10.29 -10.20
CA GLU A 45 -7.40 9.64 -9.20
C GLU A 45 -6.61 8.59 -8.43
N ARG A 46 -5.91 7.68 -9.12
CA ARG A 46 -5.05 6.68 -8.47
C ARG A 46 -3.91 7.32 -7.69
N GLY A 47 -3.33 8.40 -8.21
CA GLY A 47 -2.32 9.20 -7.51
C GLY A 47 -2.83 9.82 -6.21
N ALA A 48 -4.04 10.40 -6.24
CA ALA A 48 -4.70 10.99 -5.08
C ALA A 48 -5.05 9.93 -4.02
N GLY A 49 -5.54 8.77 -4.44
CA GLY A 49 -5.83 7.65 -3.53
C GLY A 49 -4.59 7.16 -2.77
N TRP A 50 -3.45 7.01 -3.45
CA TRP A 50 -2.18 6.68 -2.76
C TRP A 50 -1.79 7.73 -1.71
N GLN A 51 -2.10 9.00 -1.93
CA GLN A 51 -1.85 10.06 -0.96
C GLN A 51 -2.83 10.01 0.21
N ALA A 52 -4.11 9.73 -0.03
CA ALA A 52 -5.10 9.54 1.01
C ALA A 52 -4.74 8.36 1.93
N VAL A 53 -4.39 7.21 1.35
CA VAL A 53 -3.92 6.03 2.10
C VAL A 53 -2.72 6.36 2.97
N ALA A 54 -1.73 7.10 2.44
CA ALA A 54 -0.55 7.48 3.20
C ALA A 54 -0.86 8.40 4.40
N ASN A 55 -1.77 9.36 4.21
CA ASN A 55 -2.22 10.26 5.28
C ASN A 55 -2.99 9.50 6.38
N ASN A 56 -3.88 8.58 5.98
CA ASN A 56 -4.65 7.77 6.91
C ASN A 56 -3.74 6.83 7.69
N LEU A 57 -2.86 6.11 6.98
CA LEU A 57 -1.90 5.20 7.59
C LEU A 57 -0.98 5.91 8.58
N SER A 58 -0.49 7.11 8.25
CA SER A 58 0.32 7.91 9.18
C SER A 58 -0.44 8.25 10.47
N SER A 59 -1.75 8.47 10.37
CA SER A 59 -2.63 8.78 11.51
C SER A 59 -2.98 7.54 12.34
N SER A 60 -3.08 6.37 11.70
CA SER A 60 -3.36 5.09 12.37
C SER A 60 -2.13 4.49 13.06
N LEU A 61 -0.91 4.89 12.67
CA LEU A 61 0.32 4.41 13.25
C LEU A 61 0.65 5.13 14.56
N THR A 62 0.79 4.35 15.63
CA THR A 62 1.07 4.84 16.99
C THR A 62 2.42 5.58 17.11
N SER A 63 3.33 5.44 16.13
CA SER A 63 4.67 6.01 16.16
C SER A 63 4.78 7.46 15.69
N GLY A 64 3.70 8.07 15.17
CA GLY A 64 3.75 9.42 14.59
C GLY A 64 4.66 9.50 13.35
N SER A 65 4.91 8.36 12.70
CA SER A 65 5.70 8.24 11.48
C SER A 65 4.98 8.91 10.32
N GLU A 66 5.70 9.77 9.59
CA GLU A 66 5.22 10.27 8.32
C GLU A 66 5.43 9.20 7.25
N VAL A 67 4.32 8.73 6.68
CA VAL A 67 4.33 7.78 5.58
C VAL A 67 4.03 8.53 4.29
N THR A 68 4.89 8.37 3.29
CA THR A 68 4.68 8.98 1.98
C THR A 68 3.87 8.06 1.07
N SER A 69 3.12 8.65 0.13
CA SER A 69 2.39 7.91 -0.92
C SER A 69 3.31 6.98 -1.72
N ARG A 70 4.56 7.40 -1.94
CA ARG A 70 5.59 6.57 -2.56
C ARG A 70 5.92 5.34 -1.72
N ALA A 71 6.16 5.51 -0.41
CA ALA A 71 6.49 4.40 0.48
C ALA A 71 5.37 3.35 0.52
N VAL A 72 4.10 3.80 0.58
CA VAL A 72 2.94 2.90 0.53
C VAL A 72 2.90 2.11 -0.79
N ARG A 73 2.98 2.81 -1.93
CA ARG A 73 2.92 2.18 -3.26
C ARG A 73 4.06 1.19 -3.49
N ASP A 74 5.28 1.58 -3.14
CA ASP A 74 6.46 0.74 -3.30
C ASP A 74 6.32 -0.52 -2.43
N HIS A 75 5.88 -0.36 -1.18
CA HIS A 75 5.67 -1.49 -0.28
C HIS A 75 4.56 -2.43 -0.73
N PHE A 76 3.40 -1.90 -1.16
CA PHE A 76 2.31 -2.69 -1.77
C PHE A 76 2.84 -3.52 -2.95
N THR A 77 3.61 -2.90 -3.84
CA THR A 77 4.21 -3.58 -5.00
C THR A 77 5.16 -4.71 -4.58
N ILE A 78 5.97 -4.49 -3.55
CA ILE A 78 6.89 -5.50 -3.02
C ILE A 78 6.15 -6.70 -2.45
N ILE A 79 5.14 -6.48 -1.59
CA ILE A 79 4.40 -7.59 -0.96
C ILE A 79 3.55 -8.35 -1.98
N ALA A 80 2.94 -7.67 -2.95
CA ALA A 80 2.20 -8.31 -4.04
C ALA A 80 3.10 -9.25 -4.86
N LYS A 81 4.27 -8.76 -5.29
CA LYS A 81 5.24 -9.58 -6.04
C LYS A 81 5.74 -10.78 -5.24
N ARG A 82 6.03 -10.59 -3.95
CA ARG A 82 6.47 -11.68 -3.06
C ARG A 82 5.37 -12.73 -2.90
N HIS A 83 4.12 -12.31 -2.75
CA HIS A 83 2.97 -13.20 -2.63
C HIS A 83 2.75 -14.03 -3.89
N GLN A 84 2.71 -13.38 -5.06
CA GLN A 84 2.59 -14.08 -6.35
C GLN A 84 3.73 -15.10 -6.56
N ALA A 85 4.97 -14.75 -6.19
CA ALA A 85 6.10 -15.67 -6.26
C ALA A 85 5.97 -16.88 -5.31
N LYS A 86 5.46 -16.66 -4.08
CA LYS A 86 5.15 -17.72 -3.12
C LYS A 86 4.10 -18.67 -3.69
N VAL A 87 2.98 -18.15 -4.17
CA VAL A 87 1.89 -18.94 -4.77
C VAL A 87 2.38 -19.74 -5.98
N ALA A 88 3.19 -19.13 -6.86
CA ALA A 88 3.77 -19.83 -8.01
C ALA A 88 4.71 -20.97 -7.59
N LYS A 89 5.52 -20.77 -6.55
CA LYS A 89 6.41 -21.79 -6.01
C LYS A 89 5.63 -22.97 -5.41
N GLU A 90 4.57 -22.70 -4.65
CA GLU A 90 3.70 -23.73 -4.08
C GLU A 90 3.03 -24.55 -5.19
N LYS A 91 2.42 -23.89 -6.18
CA LYS A 91 1.82 -24.58 -7.34
C LYS A 91 2.81 -25.49 -8.08
N ARG A 92 4.07 -25.05 -8.25
CA ARG A 92 5.11 -25.85 -8.92
C ARG A 92 5.65 -27.00 -8.07
N GLY A 93 5.78 -26.78 -6.75
CA GLY A 93 6.41 -27.75 -5.85
C GLY A 93 5.47 -28.86 -5.40
N THR A 94 4.24 -28.52 -5.04
CA THR A 94 3.27 -29.45 -4.42
C THR A 94 2.08 -29.75 -5.32
N GLY A 95 1.92 -29.05 -6.45
CA GLY A 95 0.72 -29.15 -7.31
C GLY A 95 -0.57 -28.62 -6.66
N LEU A 96 -0.49 -28.22 -5.39
CA LEU A 96 -1.60 -27.77 -4.56
C LEU A 96 -1.17 -26.50 -3.84
N ARG A 97 -2.10 -25.56 -3.72
CA ARG A 97 -1.95 -24.41 -2.84
C ARG A 97 -2.02 -24.90 -1.39
N GLY A 98 -0.98 -24.63 -0.61
CA GLY A 98 -0.90 -25.10 0.78
C GLY A 98 -1.64 -24.15 1.72
N LYS A 99 -2.36 -24.72 2.71
CA LYS A 99 -3.08 -24.07 3.82
C LYS A 99 -4.12 -23.00 3.41
N GLU A 100 -5.07 -22.76 4.30
CA GLU A 100 -5.99 -21.62 4.24
C GLU A 100 -5.22 -20.30 4.33
N LEU A 101 -5.67 -19.30 3.57
CA LEU A 101 -5.08 -17.97 3.56
C LEU A 101 -5.24 -17.27 4.89
N THR A 102 -4.20 -16.53 5.28
CA THR A 102 -4.38 -15.48 6.29
C THR A 102 -5.25 -14.35 5.73
N GLU A 103 -5.92 -13.59 6.59
CA GLU A 103 -6.71 -12.41 6.19
C GLU A 103 -5.90 -11.44 5.32
N ARG A 104 -4.64 -11.20 5.71
CA ARG A 104 -3.70 -10.36 4.96
C ARG A 104 -3.44 -10.88 3.54
N GLU A 105 -3.26 -12.19 3.38
CA GLU A 105 -3.01 -12.79 2.07
C GLU A 105 -4.27 -12.78 1.21
N ALA A 106 -5.44 -13.08 1.78
CA ALA A 106 -6.71 -13.03 1.08
C ALA A 106 -7.01 -11.62 0.54
N LEU A 107 -6.86 -10.60 1.39
CA LEU A 107 -7.06 -9.20 0.99
C LEU A 107 -6.02 -8.75 -0.04
N LEU A 108 -4.77 -9.18 0.09
CA LEU A 108 -3.73 -8.86 -0.89
C LEU A 108 -4.03 -9.48 -2.26
N GLU A 109 -4.55 -10.71 -2.31
CA GLU A 109 -4.96 -11.35 -3.57
C GLU A 109 -6.11 -10.60 -4.23
N GLU A 110 -7.17 -10.29 -3.47
CA GLU A 110 -8.32 -9.53 -3.98
C GLU A 110 -7.89 -8.18 -4.58
N LEU A 111 -7.02 -7.43 -3.87
CA LEU A 111 -6.52 -6.15 -4.36
C LEU A 111 -5.64 -6.29 -5.60
N VAL A 112 -4.84 -7.35 -5.69
CA VAL A 112 -4.04 -7.66 -6.88
C VAL A 112 -4.94 -7.99 -8.06
N ASP A 113 -5.99 -8.78 -7.85
CA ASP A 113 -6.94 -9.14 -8.90
C ASP A 113 -7.69 -7.89 -9.40
N ILE A 114 -8.19 -7.02 -8.51
CA ILE A 114 -8.82 -5.74 -8.89
C ILE A 114 -7.87 -4.87 -9.72
N ARG A 115 -6.59 -4.79 -9.32
CA ARG A 115 -5.57 -4.05 -10.06
C ARG A 115 -5.42 -4.60 -11.48
N ASP A 116 -5.20 -5.90 -11.59
CA ASP A 116 -4.88 -6.55 -12.86
C ASP A 116 -6.09 -6.52 -13.81
N GLU A 117 -7.30 -6.70 -13.30
CA GLU A 117 -8.56 -6.56 -14.06
C GLU A 117 -8.76 -5.12 -14.56
N THR A 118 -8.49 -4.13 -13.72
CA THR A 118 -8.59 -2.72 -14.11
C THR A 118 -7.59 -2.38 -15.22
N GLU A 119 -6.36 -2.85 -15.09
CA GLU A 119 -5.31 -2.61 -16.09
C GLU A 119 -5.65 -3.30 -17.42
N LYS A 120 -6.16 -4.54 -17.38
CA LYS A 120 -6.63 -5.26 -18.58
C LYS A 120 -7.78 -4.53 -19.30
N ARG A 121 -8.78 -4.05 -18.55
CA ARG A 121 -9.91 -3.29 -19.13
C ARG A 121 -9.44 -2.01 -19.83
N VAL A 122 -8.49 -1.30 -19.22
CA VAL A 122 -7.93 -0.07 -19.78
C VAL A 122 -7.14 -0.34 -21.06
N GLU A 123 -6.44 -1.48 -21.14
CA GLU A 123 -5.73 -1.90 -22.35
C GLU A 123 -6.72 -2.25 -23.48
N GLU A 124 -7.78 -3.01 -23.17
CA GLU A 124 -8.83 -3.38 -24.14
C GLU A 124 -9.61 -2.18 -24.69
N GLU A 125 -9.78 -1.11 -23.90
CA GLU A 125 -10.43 0.14 -24.33
C GLU A 125 -9.52 1.05 -25.18
N ALA A 126 -8.21 0.80 -25.18
CA ALA A 126 -7.23 1.59 -25.92
C ALA A 126 -6.94 1.06 -27.34
N ASP A 127 -7.35 -0.19 -27.62
CA ASP A 127 -7.26 -0.87 -28.93
C ASP A 127 -8.49 -0.61 -29.82
#